data_AF-A0A160M9L8-F1
#
_entry.id   AF-A0A160M9L8-F1
#
_cell.length_a   1.000
_cell.length_b   1.000
_cell.length_c   1.000
_cell.angle_alpha   90.00
_cell.angle_beta   90.00
_cell.angle_gamma   90.00
#
_symmetry.space_group_name_H-M   'P 1'
#
loop_
_entity.id
_entity.type
_entity.pdbx_description
1 polymer ?
#
loop_
_entity_poly.entity_id
_entity_poly.type
_entity_poly.pdbx_seq_one_letter_code
_entity_poly.pdbx_strand_id
1 'polypeptide(L)'
;MNNVTFMPVNALKPAENQKTHTYTAFDAQQSFSSVLKQSIEKINNAQIQSDVMTEKLAKGENVDLHQVMITSQKASITMQAALEIRNKVIEAYQEAMRMQV
;
A
#
# COMPACT_ATOMS: atom_id res chain seq x y z
N MET A 1 -10.80 0.45 74.98
CA MET A 1 -10.89 1.33 73.79
C MET A 1 -9.93 0.77 72.76
N ASN A 2 -10.45 -0.01 71.80
CA ASN A 2 -9.67 -0.66 70.74
C ASN A 2 -9.66 0.25 69.50
N ASN A 3 -8.50 0.76 69.12
CA ASN A 3 -8.32 1.50 67.87
C ASN A 3 -8.05 0.52 66.72
N VAL A 4 -9.10 0.22 65.96
CA VAL A 4 -8.98 -0.45 64.66
C VAL A 4 -8.27 0.48 63.68
N THR A 5 -7.05 0.08 63.29
CA THR A 5 -6.27 0.75 62.25
C THR A 5 -6.72 0.21 60.90
N PHE A 6 -7.31 1.09 60.09
CA PHE A 6 -7.73 0.76 58.73
C PHE A 6 -6.51 0.77 57.79
N MET A 7 -6.34 -0.30 57.01
CA MET A 7 -5.36 -0.34 55.91
C MET A 7 -5.83 0.56 54.75
N PRO A 8 -4.93 1.27 54.05
CA PRO A 8 -5.30 2.03 52.87
C PRO A 8 -5.62 1.08 51.71
N VAL A 9 -6.78 1.28 51.09
CA VAL A 9 -7.19 0.60 49.86
C VAL A 9 -6.20 0.98 48.77
N ASN A 10 -5.58 -0.04 48.17
CA ASN A 10 -4.63 0.10 47.07
C ASN A 10 -5.33 0.82 45.90
N ALA A 11 -5.01 2.11 45.72
CA ALA A 11 -5.51 2.89 44.60
C ALA A 11 -5.08 2.20 43.30
N LEU A 12 -6.07 1.84 42.47
CA LEU A 12 -5.85 1.34 41.13
C LEU A 12 -4.92 2.32 40.40
N LYS A 13 -3.70 1.85 40.10
CA LYS A 13 -2.75 2.60 39.28
C LYS A 13 -3.44 2.94 37.95
N PRO A 14 -3.29 4.17 37.42
CA PRO A 14 -3.78 4.46 36.08
C PRO A 14 -3.13 3.47 35.12
N ALA A 15 -3.94 2.87 34.26
CA ALA A 15 -3.49 1.94 33.25
C ALA A 15 -2.28 2.51 32.50
N GLU A 16 -1.22 1.71 32.52
CA GLU A 16 0.01 1.91 31.78
C GLU A 16 -0.31 2.26 30.31
N ASN A 17 0.32 3.34 29.82
CA ASN A 17 0.22 3.86 28.46
C ASN A 17 0.28 2.75 27.40
N GLN A 18 -0.86 2.20 27.02
CA GLN A 18 -1.03 1.58 25.73
C GLN A 18 -1.00 2.72 24.72
N LYS A 19 0.12 2.86 24.01
CA LYS A 19 0.24 3.77 22.87
C LYS A 19 -0.81 3.39 21.84
N THR A 20 -1.99 3.99 21.94
CA THR A 20 -2.96 4.02 20.85
C THR A 20 -2.27 4.81 19.74
N HIS A 21 -1.76 4.11 18.72
CA HIS A 21 -1.32 4.76 17.49
C HIS A 21 -2.55 5.41 16.87
N THR A 22 -2.76 6.69 17.17
CA THR A 22 -3.77 7.51 16.51
C THR A 22 -3.29 7.69 15.08
N TYR A 23 -3.75 6.83 14.16
CA TYR A 23 -3.51 7.02 12.74
C TYR A 23 -4.16 8.34 12.32
N THR A 24 -3.34 9.35 12.07
CA THR A 24 -3.83 10.64 11.59
C THR A 24 -4.10 10.52 10.08
N ALA A 25 -4.96 11.39 9.55
CA ALA A 25 -5.19 11.47 8.09
C ALA A 25 -3.87 11.68 7.31
N PHE A 26 -2.90 12.36 7.92
CA PHE A 26 -1.56 12.55 7.37
C PHE A 26 -0.77 11.24 7.27
N ASP A 27 -0.80 10.38 8.29
CA ASP A 27 -0.13 9.07 8.26
C ASP A 27 -0.73 8.15 7.19
N ALA A 28 -2.06 8.18 7.03
CA ALA A 28 -2.77 7.44 5.99
C ALA A 28 -2.38 7.94 4.58
N GLN A 29 -2.28 9.25 4.39
CA GLN A 29 -1.84 9.85 3.12
C GLN A 29 -0.38 9.49 2.78
N GLN A 30 0.52 9.51 3.75
CA GLN A 30 1.92 9.13 3.56
C GLN A 30 2.06 7.64 3.22
N SER A 31 1.31 6.76 3.89
CA SER A 31 1.27 5.33 3.61
C SER A 31 0.72 5.05 2.20
N PHE A 32 -0.40 5.70 1.84
CA PHE A 32 -0.98 5.59 0.52
C PHE A 32 -0.02 6.05 -0.59
N SER A 33 0.63 7.20 -0.42
CA SER A 33 1.63 7.71 -1.37
C SER A 33 2.78 6.73 -1.57
N SER A 34 3.27 6.11 -0.48
CA SER A 34 4.32 5.08 -0.55
C SER A 34 3.85 3.85 -1.33
N VAL A 35 2.66 3.33 -1.04
CA VAL A 35 2.09 2.18 -1.75
C VAL A 35 1.86 2.48 -3.23
N LEU A 36 1.35 3.67 -3.56
CA LEU A 36 1.15 4.12 -4.93
C LEU A 36 2.48 4.19 -5.69
N LYS A 37 3.51 4.81 -5.09
CA LYS A 37 4.85 4.87 -5.68
C LYS A 37 5.41 3.47 -5.97
N GLN A 38 5.37 2.58 -4.98
CA GLN A 38 5.81 1.19 -5.14
C GLN A 38 5.02 0.46 -6.22
N SER A 39 3.72 0.76 -6.36
CA SER A 39 2.87 0.13 -7.37
C SER A 39 3.25 0.60 -8.77
N ILE A 40 3.51 1.90 -8.96
CA ILE A 40 4.02 2.46 -10.22
C ILE A 40 5.38 1.84 -10.59
N GLU A 41 6.29 1.71 -9.62
CA GLU A 41 7.58 1.05 -9.83
C GLU A 41 7.41 -0.42 -10.25
N LYS A 42 6.47 -1.15 -9.63
CA LYS A 42 6.14 -2.54 -10.02
C LYS A 42 5.59 -2.64 -11.44
N ILE A 43 4.71 -1.72 -11.84
CA ILE A 43 4.17 -1.66 -13.21
C ILE A 43 5.31 -1.44 -14.21
N ASN A 44 6.18 -0.46 -13.94
CA ASN A 44 7.35 -0.18 -14.78
C ASN A 44 8.28 -1.40 -14.89
N ASN A 45 8.56 -2.08 -13.78
CA ASN A 45 9.38 -3.28 -13.79
C ASN A 45 8.74 -4.42 -14.59
N ALA A 46 7.42 -4.58 -14.52
CA ALA A 46 6.70 -5.58 -15.32
C ALA A 46 6.81 -5.28 -16.83
N GLN A 47 6.72 -4.00 -17.22
CA GLN A 47 6.91 -3.54 -18.60
C GLN A 47 8.33 -3.86 -19.09
N ILE A 48 9.35 -3.43 -18.35
CA ILE A 48 10.76 -3.66 -18.69
C ILE A 48 11.04 -5.17 -18.80
N GLN A 49 10.50 -5.97 -17.88
CA GLN A 49 10.67 -7.41 -17.92
C GLN A 49 10.07 -8.03 -19.18
N SER A 50 8.88 -7.58 -19.60
CA SER A 50 8.26 -7.99 -20.85
C SER A 50 9.13 -7.66 -22.06
N ASP A 51 9.68 -6.44 -22.10
CA ASP A 51 10.51 -5.96 -23.20
C ASP A 51 11.81 -6.77 -23.29
N VAL A 52 12.49 -6.99 -22.16
CA VAL A 52 13.70 -7.83 -22.08
C VAL A 52 13.42 -9.25 -22.56
N MET A 53 12.33 -9.87 -22.12
CA MET A 53 11.98 -11.24 -22.53
C MET A 53 11.68 -11.32 -24.04
N THR A 54 11.01 -10.29 -24.58
CA THR A 54 10.73 -10.17 -26.01
C THR A 54 12.01 -9.99 -26.82
N GLU A 55 12.93 -9.16 -26.35
CA GLU A 55 14.23 -8.92 -26.99
C GLU A 55 15.08 -10.21 -27.01
N LYS A 56 15.15 -10.93 -25.89
CA LYS A 56 15.86 -12.21 -25.80
C LYS A 56 15.32 -13.24 -26.79
N LEU A 57 13.99 -13.31 -26.91
CA LEU A 57 13.33 -14.19 -27.86
C LEU A 57 13.69 -13.80 -29.30
N ALA A 58 13.64 -12.51 -29.63
CA ALA A 58 13.97 -12.01 -30.96
C ALA A 58 15.46 -12.25 -31.33
N LYS A 59 16.35 -12.27 -30.34
CA LYS A 59 17.77 -12.61 -30.50
C LYS A 59 18.03 -14.12 -30.60
N GLY A 60 17.01 -14.97 -30.41
CA GLY A 60 17.17 -16.42 -30.40
C GLY A 60 17.89 -16.95 -29.15
N GLU A 61 17.90 -16.19 -28.05
CA GLU A 61 18.39 -16.69 -26.77
C GLU A 61 17.47 -17.81 -26.25
N ASN A 62 17.98 -18.63 -25.31
CA ASN A 62 17.22 -19.73 -24.71
C ASN A 62 16.16 -19.19 -23.73
N VAL A 63 15.05 -18.68 -24.28
CA VAL A 63 13.86 -18.24 -23.54
C VAL A 63 12.64 -18.97 -24.08
N ASP A 64 11.77 -19.40 -23.17
CA ASP A 64 10.53 -20.08 -23.53
C ASP A 64 9.51 -19.07 -24.09
N LEU A 65 8.98 -19.33 -25.30
CA LEU A 65 7.97 -18.51 -25.94
C LEU A 65 6.72 -18.31 -25.06
N HIS A 66 6.27 -19.34 -24.35
CA HIS A 66 5.14 -19.25 -23.43
C HIS A 66 5.43 -18.28 -22.29
N GLN A 67 6.66 -18.30 -21.76
CA GLN A 67 7.05 -17.37 -20.69
C GLN A 67 7.06 -15.92 -21.18
N VAL A 68 7.53 -15.67 -22.41
CA VAL A 68 7.50 -14.33 -23.03
C VAL A 68 6.06 -13.85 -23.19
N MET A 69 5.17 -14.70 -23.74
CA MET A 69 3.75 -14.37 -23.91
C MET A 69 3.07 -14.08 -22.57
N ILE A 70 3.28 -14.91 -21.54
CA ILE A 70 2.71 -14.71 -20.20
C ILE A 70 3.21 -13.38 -19.61
N THR A 71 4.50 -13.10 -19.74
CA THR A 71 5.11 -11.87 -19.19
C THR A 71 4.54 -10.63 -19.87
N SER A 72 4.40 -10.66 -21.19
CA SER A 72 3.79 -9.58 -21.97
C SER A 72 2.31 -9.36 -21.65
N GLN A 73 1.54 -10.44 -21.54
CA GLN A 73 0.13 -10.37 -21.16
C GLN A 73 -0.04 -9.82 -19.74
N LYS A 74 0.83 -10.25 -18.80
CA LYS A 74 0.84 -9.76 -17.42
C LYS A 74 1.14 -8.26 -17.37
N ALA A 75 2.14 -7.79 -18.10
CA ALA A 75 2.47 -6.37 -18.18
C ALA A 75 1.29 -5.56 -18.73
N SER A 76 0.66 -6.04 -19.81
CA SER A 76 -0.50 -5.39 -20.44
C SER A 76 -1.71 -5.27 -19.51
N ILE A 77 -2.10 -6.36 -18.86
CA ILE A 77 -3.23 -6.37 -17.91
C ILE A 77 -2.93 -5.49 -16.70
N THR A 78 -1.69 -5.54 -16.21
CA THR A 78 -1.24 -4.72 -15.07
C THR A 78 -1.31 -3.22 -15.41
N MET A 79 -0.90 -2.83 -16.61
CA MET A 79 -1.02 -1.45 -17.09
C MET A 79 -2.48 -1.01 -17.21
N GLN A 80 -3.35 -1.85 -17.77
CA GLN A 80 -4.78 -1.55 -17.86
C GLN A 80 -5.40 -1.32 -16.49
N ALA A 81 -5.12 -2.20 -15.53
CA ALA A 81 -5.57 -2.04 -14.15
C ALA A 81 -5.02 -0.74 -13.51
N ALA A 82 -3.77 -0.38 -13.80
CA ALA A 82 -3.18 0.85 -13.30
C ALA A 82 -3.89 2.12 -13.82
N LEU A 83 -4.30 2.12 -15.09
CA LEU A 83 -5.05 3.22 -15.68
C LEU A 83 -6.43 3.39 -15.01
N GLU A 84 -7.13 2.29 -14.74
CA GLU A 84 -8.40 2.33 -14.01
C GLU A 84 -8.22 2.88 -12.59
N ILE A 85 -7.21 2.41 -11.86
CA ILE A 85 -6.89 2.89 -10.52
C ILE A 85 -6.54 4.39 -10.55
N ARG A 86 -5.72 4.83 -11.53
CA ARG A 86 -5.37 6.25 -11.69
C ARG A 86 -6.63 7.12 -11.79
N ASN A 87 -7.59 6.71 -12.60
CA ASN A 87 -8.84 7.45 -12.76
C ASN A 87 -9.61 7.52 -11.44
N LYS A 88 -9.73 6.39 -10.72
CA LYS A 88 -10.41 6.34 -9.41
C LYS A 88 -9.74 7.16 -8.32
N VAL A 89 -8.41 7.24 -8.31
CA VAL A 89 -7.68 8.07 -7.36
C VAL A 89 -7.90 9.56 -7.63
N ILE A 90 -7.95 9.97 -8.90
CA ILE A 90 -8.27 11.35 -9.27
C ILE A 90 -9.70 11.71 -8.87
N GLU A 91 -10.66 10.82 -9.13
CA GLU A 91 -12.06 10.99 -8.71
C GLU A 91 -12.17 11.15 -7.18
N ALA A 92 -11.53 10.26 -6.42
CA ALA A 92 -11.57 10.30 -4.95
C ALA A 92 -10.95 11.59 -4.38
N TYR A 93 -9.87 12.10 -4.98
CA TYR A 93 -9.28 13.38 -4.60
C TYR A 93 -10.25 14.55 -4.86
N GLN A 94 -10.88 14.57 -6.03
CA GLN A 94 -11.87 15.61 -6.37
C GLN A 94 -13.07 15.60 -5.43
N GLU A 95 -13.58 14.41 -5.09
CA GLU A 95 -14.72 14.26 -4.17
C GLU A 95 -14.37 14.75 -2.76
N ALA A 96 -13.20 14.40 -2.24
CA ALA A 96 -12.74 14.87 -0.93
C ALA A 96 -12.69 16.41 -0.85
N MET A 97 -12.32 17.10 -1.93
CA MET A 97 -12.34 18.57 -1.97
C MET A 97 -13.78 19.14 -2.02
N ARG A 98 -14.72 18.46 -2.67
CA ARG A 98 -16.13 18.89 -2.72
C ARG A 98 -16.85 18.73 -1.37
N MET A 99 -16.40 17.82 -0.52
CA MET A 99 -16.96 17.62 0.82
C MET A 99 -16.52 18.67 1.85
N GLN A 100 -15.41 19.38 1.60
CA GLN A 100 -14.82 20.34 2.56
C GLN A 100 -15.27 21.79 2.35
N VAL A 101 -16.02 22.09 1.27
CA VAL A 101 -16.57 23.43 1.00
C VAL A 101 -17.96 23.63 1.57
#